data_AF-A0A7C8A8R8-F1
#
_entry.id   AF-A0A7C8A8R8-F1
#
_cell.length_a   1.000
_cell.length_b   1.000
_cell.length_c   1.000
_cell.angle_alpha   90.00
_cell.angle_beta   90.00
_cell.angle_gamma   90.00
#
_symmetry.space_group_name_H-M   'P 1'
#
loop_
_entity.id
_entity.type
_entity.pdbx_description
1 polymer ?
#
loop_
_entity_poly.entity_id
_entity_poly.type
_entity_poly.pdbx_seq_one_letter_code
_entity_poly.pdbx_strand_id
1 'polypeptide(L)' 'LEGKTGNTVVNVFGDKITYLPTTKAIERREVDIAEIAVYESLGVCFGRKAEDYKYTLEELQDKAIRHL' A
#
# COMPACT_ATOMS: atom_id res chain seq x y z
N LEU A 1 -24.16 -4.36 -0.70
CA LEU A 1 -23.39 -5.30 0.14
C LEU A 1 -24.38 -6.35 0.64
N GLU A 2 -24.21 -7.61 0.24
CA GLU A 2 -25.14 -8.74 0.44
C GLU A 2 -25.30 -9.15 1.93
N GLY A 3 -25.68 -8.23 2.82
CA GLY A 3 -25.78 -8.50 4.26
C GLY A 3 -24.46 -8.88 4.94
N LYS A 4 -23.30 -8.66 4.28
CA LYS A 4 -21.99 -8.96 4.85
C LYS A 4 -21.66 -7.99 5.98
N THR A 5 -21.66 -8.49 7.21
CA THR A 5 -21.24 -7.77 8.43
C THR A 5 -19.84 -8.22 8.85
N GLY A 6 -19.15 -7.43 9.67
CA GLY A 6 -17.79 -7.77 10.14
C GLY A 6 -16.72 -7.78 9.04
N ASN A 7 -16.96 -7.09 7.93
CA ASN A 7 -16.03 -6.94 6.82
C ASN A 7 -15.76 -5.46 6.55
N THR A 8 -14.55 -5.16 6.11
CA THR A 8 -14.11 -3.83 5.70
C THR A 8 -13.90 -3.83 4.19
N VAL A 9 -14.50 -2.86 3.49
CA VAL A 9 -14.24 -2.62 2.07
C VAL A 9 -12.84 -2.02 1.94
N VAL A 10 -12.01 -2.58 1.06
CA VAL A 10 -10.63 -2.14 0.84
C VAL A 10 -10.35 -1.59 -0.53
N ASN A 11 -11.15 -1.94 -1.53
CA ASN A 11 -11.06 -1.35 -2.86
C ASN A 11 -12.41 -1.39 -3.55
N VAL A 12 -12.67 -0.39 -4.40
CA VAL A 12 -13.82 -0.35 -5.31
C VAL A 12 -13.27 -0.02 -6.70
N PHE A 13 -13.46 -0.94 -7.64
CA PHE A 13 -13.03 -0.77 -9.02
C PHE A 13 -14.18 -1.11 -9.97
N GLY A 14 -14.78 -0.07 -10.56
CA GLY A 14 -15.98 -0.20 -11.38
C GLY A 14 -17.12 -0.85 -10.59
N ASP A 15 -17.56 -2.02 -11.04
CA ASP A 15 -18.59 -2.84 -10.41
C ASP A 15 -18.04 -3.84 -9.38
N LYS A 16 -16.72 -3.89 -9.17
CA LYS A 16 -16.06 -4.83 -8.25
C LYS A 16 -15.74 -4.17 -6.92
N ILE A 17 -16.20 -4.79 -5.84
CA ILE A 17 -15.87 -4.40 -4.47
C ILE A 17 -14.99 -5.49 -3.86
N THR A 18 -13.76 -5.11 -3.48
CA THR A 18 -12.87 -5.97 -2.70
C THR A 18 -13.05 -5.65 -1.23
N TYR A 19 -13.26 -6.68 -0.40
CA TYR A 19 -13.43 -6.56 1.04
C TYR A 19 -12.62 -7.65 1.76
N LEU A 20 -12.35 -7.44 3.04
CA LEU A 20 -11.74 -8.45 3.90
C LEU A 20 -12.31 -8.38 5.33
N PRO A 21 -12.20 -9.46 6.14
CA PRO A 21 -12.70 -9.46 7.51
C PRO A 21 -12.12 -8.33 8.34
N THR A 22 -12.93 -7.63 9.12
CA THR A 22 -12.47 -6.48 9.91
C THR A 22 -11.32 -6.83 10.85
N THR A 23 -11.30 -8.06 11.39
CA THR A 23 -10.20 -8.58 12.22
C THR A 23 -8.84 -8.57 11.50
N LYS A 24 -8.82 -8.88 10.20
CA LYS A 24 -7.60 -8.82 9.37
C LYS A 24 -7.28 -7.40 8.90
N ALA A 25 -8.27 -6.51 8.85
CA ALA A 25 -8.06 -5.13 8.43
C ALA A 25 -7.30 -4.32 9.47
N ILE A 26 -7.53 -4.61 10.76
CA ILE A 26 -6.95 -3.93 11.92
C ILE A 26 -5.60 -4.52 12.37
N GLU A 27 -5.14 -5.60 11.75
CA GLU A 27 -3.80 -6.12 12.01
C GLU A 27 -2.75 -5.05 11.66
N ARG A 28 -1.82 -4.81 12.59
CA ARG A 28 -0.73 -3.86 12.40
C ARG A 28 0.17 -4.37 11.29
N ARG A 29 0.34 -3.56 10.24
CA ARG A 29 1.32 -3.81 9.19
C ARG A 29 2.60 -3.08 9.55
N GLU A 30 3.70 -3.82 9.61
CA GLU A 30 5.02 -3.22 9.73
C GLU A 30 5.39 -2.56 8.40
N VAL A 31 6.11 -1.44 8.50
CA VAL A 31 6.63 -0.74 7.32
C VAL A 31 7.94 -1.40 6.94
N ASP A 32 8.13 -1.69 5.66
CA ASP A 32 9.43 -2.14 5.16
C ASP A 32 10.44 -1.00 5.27
N ILE A 33 11.49 -1.22 6.07
CA ILE A 33 12.55 -0.24 6.29
C ILE A 33 13.24 0.11 4.96
N ALA A 34 13.35 -0.83 4.02
CA ALA A 34 13.93 -0.54 2.71
C ALA A 34 13.07 0.44 1.91
N GLU A 35 11.74 0.40 2.07
CA GLU A 35 10.83 1.35 1.43
C GLU A 35 10.95 2.75 2.05
N ILE A 36 11.19 2.82 3.37
CA ILE A 36 11.37 4.10 4.09
C ILE A 36 12.51 4.93 3.46
N ALA A 37 13.60 4.28 3.05
CA ALA A 37 14.74 4.95 2.43
C ALA A 37 14.36 5.73 1.16
N VAL A 38 13.32 5.32 0.42
CA VAL A 38 12.77 6.10 -0.70
C VAL A 38 12.29 7.46 -0.22
N TYR A 39 11.43 7.46 0.79
CA TYR A 39 10.81 8.67 1.31
C TYR A 39 11.85 9.57 1.99
N GLU A 40 12.84 8.98 2.67
CA GLU A 40 13.98 9.71 3.23
C GLU A 40 14.78 10.42 2.13
N SER A 41 15.03 9.76 0.99
CA SER A 41 15.69 10.39 -0.17
C SER A 41 14.90 11.55 -0.76
N LEU A 42 13.57 11.56 -0.59
CA LEU A 42 12.66 12.64 -0.99
C LEU A 42 12.52 13.74 0.08
N GLY A 43 13.22 13.62 1.21
CA GLY A 43 13.26 14.61 2.29
C GLY A 43 12.27 14.36 3.44
N VAL A 44 11.58 13.22 3.47
CA VAL A 44 10.71 12.84 4.59
C VAL A 44 11.56 12.36 5.76
N CYS A 45 11.36 12.90 6.96
CA CYS A 45 12.15 12.54 8.15
C CYS A 45 11.37 11.61 9.09
N PHE A 46 11.95 10.46 9.41
CA PHE A 46 11.38 9.46 10.34
C PHE A 46 12.07 9.43 11.72
N GLY A 47 12.92 10.42 12.04
CA GLY A 47 13.62 10.50 13.33
C GLY A 47 14.76 9.48 13.50
N ARG A 48 15.25 8.90 12.40
CA ARG A 48 16.41 7.99 12.36
C ARG A 48 17.49 8.55 11.44
N LYS A 49 18.63 7.85 11.39
CA LYS A 49 19.65 8.12 10.36
C LYS A 49 19.11 7.62 9.01
N ALA A 50 19.09 8.52 8.03
CA ALA A 50 18.68 8.20 6.67
C ALA A 50 19.63 7.17 6.04
N GLU A 51 19.06 6.26 5.26
CA GLU A 51 19.79 5.21 4.54
C GLU A 51 19.69 5.38 3.02
N ASP A 52 20.66 4.83 2.29
CA ASP A 52 20.67 4.86 0.83
C ASP A 52 19.65 3.85 0.26
N TYR A 53 18.71 4.33 -0.57
CA TYR A 53 17.72 3.48 -1.23
C TYR A 53 18.33 2.69 -2.39
N LYS A 54 18.19 1.36 -2.37
CA LYS A 54 18.65 0.45 -3.43
C LYS A 54 17.47 0.03 -4.31
N TYR A 55 17.57 0.26 -5.61
CA TYR A 55 16.49 -0.03 -6.56
C TYR A 55 16.98 -0.55 -7.92
N THR A 56 16.06 -1.21 -8.61
CA THR A 56 16.14 -1.54 -10.04
C THR A 56 14.95 -0.89 -10.72
N LEU A 57 15.19 -0.23 -11.86
CA LEU A 57 14.11 0.35 -12.66
C LEU A 57 13.56 -0.70 -13.61
N GLU A 58 12.25 -0.89 -13.60
CA GLU A 58 11.54 -1.76 -14.54
C GLU A 58 10.52 -0.92 -15.32
N GLU A 59 10.52 -1.08 -16.64
CA GLU A 59 9.55 -0.41 -17.50
C GLU A 59 8.23 -1.19 -17.50
N LEU A 60 7.14 -0.45 -17.34
CA LEU A 60 5.80 -1.04 -17.27
C LEU A 60 5.39 -1.59 -18.64
N GLN A 61 5.33 -2.91 -18.78
CA GLN A 61 4.93 -3.59 -20.02
C GLN A 61 3.41 -3.64 -20.22
N ASP A 62 2.63 -3.62 -19.13
CA ASP A 62 1.17 -3.73 -19.14
C ASP A 62 0.45 -2.42 -18.77
N LYS A 63 -0.87 -2.41 -18.90
CA LYS A 63 -1.69 -1.24 -18.52
C LYS A 63 -1.70 -1.07 -16.99
N ALA A 64 -1.08 -0.02 -16.47
CA ALA A 64 -1.17 0.32 -15.05
C ALA A 64 -2.64 0.57 -14.66
N ILE A 65 -3.10 -0.11 -13.62
CA ILE A 65 -4.39 0.19 -12.99
C ILE A 65 -4.22 1.53 -12.29
N ARG A 66 -4.84 2.57 -12.84
CA ARG A 66 -4.87 3.92 -12.27
C ARG A 66 -6.29 4.21 -11.81
N HIS A 67 -6.44 4.62 -10.56
CA HIS A 67 -7.69 5.17 -10.05
C HIS A 67 -7.72 6.67 -10.39
N LEU A 68 -8.82 7.16 -10.96
CA LEU A 68 -9.05 8.59 -11.24
C LEU A 68 -9.92 9.19 -10.13
#